data_AF-R7ZJ32-F1
#
_entry.id   AF-R7ZJ32-F1
#
_cell.length_a   1.000
_cell.length_b   1.000
_cell.length_c   1.000
_cell.angle_alpha   90.00
_cell.angle_beta   90.00
_cell.angle_gamma   90.00
#
_symmetry.space_group_name_H-M   'P 1'
#
loop_
_entity.id
_entity.type
_entity.pdbx_description
1 polymer ?
#
loop_
_entity_poly.entity_id
_entity_poly.type
_entity_poly.pdbx_seq_one_letter_code
_entity_poly.pdbx_strand_id
1 'polypeptide(L)' 'MEELQRFIKGIKKLIARTISIDQVGYESLLFEKEEIDERLIPITIIAPLTKPIITSSVDFTDAEGNLLSLYICVP' A
#
# COMPACT_ATOMS: atom_id res chain seq x y z
N MET A 1 -4.49 5.51 9.44
CA MET A 1 -4.66 4.59 10.61
C MET A 1 -5.87 3.69 10.44
N GLU A 2 -6.96 4.17 9.84
CA GLU A 2 -8.15 3.35 9.57
C GLU A 2 -7.86 2.24 8.54
N GLU A 3 -6.97 2.51 7.60
CA GLU A 3 -6.50 1.65 6.52
C GLU A 3 -5.75 0.43 7.06
N LEU A 4 -4.78 0.66 7.95
CA LEU A 4 -4.02 -0.38 8.65
C LEU A 4 -4.96 -1.28 9.46
N GLN A 5 -5.97 -0.71 10.11
CA GLN A 5 -6.98 -1.50 10.83
C GLN A 5 -7.84 -2.34 9.88
N ARG A 6 -8.25 -1.79 8.73
CA ARG A 6 -8.98 -2.54 7.69
C ARG A 6 -8.15 -3.68 7.13
N PHE A 7 -6.86 -3.46 6.87
CA PHE A 7 -5.94 -4.49 6.41
C PHE A 7 -5.79 -5.61 7.45
N ILE A 8 -5.47 -5.27 8.70
CA ILE A 8 -5.33 -6.24 9.79
C ILE A 8 -6.63 -7.06 9.95
N LYS A 9 -7.80 -6.42 9.85
CA LYS A 9 -9.10 -7.11 9.90
C LYS A 9 -9.31 -8.03 8.68
N GLY A 10 -8.86 -7.62 7.50
CA GLY A 10 -8.91 -8.42 6.26
C GLY A 10 -8.05 -9.66 6.37
N ILE A 11 -6.77 -9.52 6.72
CA ILE A 11 -5.86 -10.67 6.81
C ILE A 11 -6.26 -11.61 7.96
N LYS A 12 -6.70 -11.10 9.12
CA LYS A 12 -7.23 -11.96 10.20
C LYS A 12 -8.30 -12.95 9.72
N LYS A 13 -9.15 -12.53 8.77
CA LYS A 13 -10.15 -13.42 8.15
C LYS A 13 -9.55 -14.41 7.17
N LEU A 14 -8.49 -14.02 6.44
CA LEU A 14 -7.85 -14.84 5.41
C LEU A 14 -7.02 -15.99 6.01
N ILE A 15 -6.21 -15.71 7.04
CA ILE A 15 -5.26 -16.68 7.61
C ILE A 15 -5.73 -17.31 8.92
N ALA A 16 -6.97 -17.01 9.36
CA ALA A 16 -7.58 -17.51 10.61
C ALA A 16 -6.67 -17.39 11.85
N ARG A 17 -5.82 -16.36 11.88
CA ARG A 17 -4.82 -16.14 12.92
C ARG A 17 -4.89 -14.70 13.44
N THR A 18 -4.55 -14.53 14.71
CA THR A 18 -4.39 -13.19 15.30
C THR A 18 -3.07 -12.60 14.83
N ILE A 19 -3.14 -11.55 14.02
CA ILE A 19 -1.99 -10.71 13.67
C ILE A 19 -1.94 -9.51 14.61
N SER A 20 -0.75 -9.24 15.12
CA SER A 20 -0.41 -8.03 15.88
C SER A 20 0.26 -6.99 14.96
N ILE A 21 0.13 -5.71 15.31
CA ILE A 21 0.58 -4.59 14.47
C ILE A 21 2.10 -4.55 14.25
N ASP A 22 2.88 -5.09 15.20
CA ASP A 22 4.34 -5.25 15.12
C ASP A 22 4.79 -6.29 14.09
N GLN A 23 3.87 -7.14 13.61
CA GLN A 23 4.12 -8.13 12.57
C GLN A 23 3.84 -7.58 11.16
N VAL A 24 3.39 -6.33 11.05
CA VAL A 24 2.95 -5.71 9.80
C VAL A 24 3.86 -4.54 9.50
N GLY A 25 4.45 -4.53 8.30
CA GLY A 25 5.11 -3.37 7.74
C GLY A 25 4.06 -2.35 7.29
N TYR A 26 4.23 -1.10 7.70
CA TYR A 26 3.43 0.01 7.17
C TYR A 26 4.39 1.05 6.61
N GLU A 27 4.22 1.35 5.32
CA GLU A 27 4.99 2.37 4.63
C GLU A 27 4.02 3.34 3.94
N SER A 28 4.36 4.63 3.95
CA SER A 28 3.66 5.63 3.16
C SER A 28 4.67 6.39 2.35
N LEU A 29 4.43 6.43 1.04
CA LEU A 29 5.25 7.14 0.07
C LEU A 29 4.41 8.25 -0.54
N LEU A 30 4.94 9.46 -0.46
CA LEU A 30 4.44 10.62 -1.17
C LEU A 30 5.27 10.73 -2.45
N PHE A 31 4.61 10.73 -3.59
CA PHE A 31 5.26 10.97 -4.88
C PHE A 31 4.78 12.31 -5.42
N GLU A 32 5.71 13.24 -5.55
CA GLU A 32 5.52 14.40 -6.41
C GLU A 32 5.43 13.93 -7.86
N LYS A 33 4.79 14.73 -8.72
CA LYS A 33 4.58 14.35 -10.13
C LYS A 33 5.93 14.11 -10.83
N GLU A 34 6.93 14.90 -10.48
CA GLU A 34 8.29 14.85 -11.01
C GLU A 34 9.06 13.59 -10.59
N GLU A 35 8.59 12.86 -9.56
CA GLU A 35 9.21 11.63 -9.06
C GLU A 35 8.67 10.37 -9.76
N ILE A 36 7.64 10.50 -10.60
CA ILE A 36 7.04 9.39 -11.33
C ILE A 36 7.85 9.11 -12.61
N ASP A 37 8.36 7.88 -12.76
CA ASP A 37 9.04 7.48 -14.00
C ASP A 37 8.04 7.35 -15.16
N GLU A 38 8.03 8.37 -16.02
CA GLU A 38 7.15 8.46 -17.21
C GLU A 38 7.41 7.35 -18.24
N ARG A 39 8.52 6.60 -18.13
CA ARG A 39 8.77 5.42 -18.97
C ARG A 39 7.99 4.20 -18.51
N LEU A 40 7.60 4.16 -17.23
CA LEU A 40 6.87 3.06 -16.62
C LEU A 40 5.36 3.34 -16.57
N ILE A 41 4.96 4.61 -16.46
CA ILE A 41 3.56 5.01 -16.42
C ILE A 41 3.24 5.96 -17.58
N PRO A 42 2.22 5.66 -18.42
CA PRO A 42 1.86 6.52 -19.55
C PRO A 42 1.53 7.96 -19.14
N ILE A 43 2.03 8.93 -19.93
CA ILE A 43 1.79 10.36 -19.71
C ILE A 43 0.29 10.72 -19.67
N THR A 44 -0.57 9.94 -20.32
CA THR A 44 -2.03 10.14 -20.27
C THR A 44 -2.63 9.91 -18.88
N ILE A 45 -1.93 9.16 -18.02
CA ILE A 45 -2.29 8.94 -16.61
C ILE A 45 -1.65 10.01 -15.73
N ILE A 46 -0.43 10.44 -16.03
CA ILE A 46 0.35 11.41 -15.21
C ILE A 46 -0.07 12.87 -15.47
N ALA A 47 -0.33 13.24 -16.72
CA ALA A 47 -0.65 14.62 -17.11
C ALA A 47 -1.83 15.26 -16.34
N PRO A 48 -2.96 14.57 -16.09
CA PRO A 48 -4.09 15.13 -15.36
C PRO A 48 -3.91 15.14 -13.83
N LEU A 49 -2.83 14.58 -13.28
CA LEU A 49 -2.55 14.66 -11.85
C LEU A 49 -2.22 16.11 -11.47
N THR A 50 -3.10 16.70 -10.66
CA THR A 50 -2.97 18.07 -10.15
C THR A 50 -2.43 18.13 -8.72
N LYS A 51 -2.23 16.97 -8.09
CA LYS A 51 -1.78 16.82 -6.71
C LYS A 51 -0.75 15.69 -6.61
N PRO A 52 0.12 15.72 -5.59
CA PRO A 52 1.01 14.61 -5.29
C PRO A 52 0.21 13.32 -5.09
N ILE A 53 0.75 12.20 -5.54
CA ILE A 53 0.16 10.90 -5.28
C ILE A 53 0.62 10.44 -3.91
N ILE A 54 -0.33 10.24 -2.99
CA ILE A 54 -0.03 9.57 -1.73
C ILE A 54 -0.36 8.09 -1.90
N THR A 55 0.66 7.26 -1.76
CA THR A 55 0.49 5.83 -1.67
C THR A 55 0.84 5.36 -0.27
N SER A 56 0.07 4.40 0.23
CA SER A 56 0.43 3.68 1.44
C SER A 56 0.39 2.19 1.12
N SER A 57 1.40 1.46 1.59
CA SER A 57 1.41 0.01 1.57
C SER A 57 1.26 -0.53 2.99
N VAL A 58 0.59 -1.66 3.06
CA VAL A 58 0.58 -2.48 4.25
C VAL A 58 1.02 -3.88 3.85
N ASP A 59 2.12 -4.33 4.44
CA ASP A 59 2.82 -5.54 4.04
C ASP A 59 2.89 -6.52 5.21
N PHE A 60 2.53 -7.78 4.95
CA PHE A 60 2.59 -8.86 5.92
C PHE A 60 3.18 -10.10 5.26
N THR A 61 4.19 -10.70 5.90
CA THR A 61 4.74 -11.99 5.47
C THR A 61 4.29 -13.07 6.44
N ASP A 62 3.68 -14.13 5.94
CA ASP A 62 3.25 -15.24 6.78
C ASP A 62 4.42 -16.16 7.18
N ALA A 63 4.11 -17.21 7.96
CA ALA A 63 5.11 -18.16 8.44
C ALA A 63 5.72 -19.05 7.34
N GLU A 64 5.08 -19.12 6.17
CA GLU A 64 5.54 -19.87 5.00
C GLU A 64 6.39 -18.99 4.06
N GLY A 65 6.47 -17.69 4.34
CA GLY A 65 7.20 -16.72 3.54
C GLY A 65 6.36 -16.07 2.44
N ASN A 66 5.03 -16.26 2.45
CA ASN A 66 4.17 -15.62 1.46
C ASN A 66 3.92 -14.16 1.84
N LEU A 67 4.16 -13.26 0.89
CA LEU A 67 3.92 -11.82 1.05
C LEU A 67 2.47 -11.47 0.68
N LEU A 68 1.79 -10.80 1.61
CA LEU A 68 0.47 -10.21 1.42
C LEU A 68 0.59 -8.69 1.54
N SER A 69 0.34 -8.00 0.42
CA SER A 69 0.47 -6.54 0.33
C SER A 69 -0.87 -5.89 -0.05
N LEU A 70 -1.22 -4.80 0.63
CA LEU A 70 -2.31 -3.92 0.25
C LEU A 70 -1.75 -2.54 -0.10
N TYR A 71 -1.94 -2.13 -1.36
CA TYR A 71 -1.61 -0.80 -1.83
C TYR A 71 -2.86 0.06 -1.84
N ILE A 72 -2.77 1.24 -1.24
CA ILE A 72 -3.83 2.24 -1.24
C ILE A 72 -3.26 3.49 -1.87
N CYS A 73 -3.90 3.95 -2.94
CA CYS A 73 -3.54 5.18 -3.63
C CYS A 73 -4.66 6.18 -3.39
N VAL A 74 -4.34 7.34 -2.82
CA VAL A 74 -5.29 8.45 -2.64
C VAL A 74 -4.85 9.60 -3.55
N PRO A 75 -5.67 9.97 -4.56
CA PRO A 75 -5.41 11.11 -5.44
C PRO A 75 -5.69 12.48 -4.77
#